data_AF-A0A093BZX0-F1
#
_entry.id   AF-A0A093BZX0-F1
#
_cell.length_a   1.000
_cell.length_b   1.000
_cell.length_c   1.000
_cell.angle_alpha   90.00
_cell.angle_beta   90.00
_cell.angle_gamma   90.00
#
_symmetry.space_group_name_H-M   'P 1'
#
loop_
_entity.id
_entity.type
_entity.pdbx_description
1 polymer ?
#
loop_
_entity_poly.entity_id
_entity_poly.type
_entity_poly.pdbx_seq_one_letter_code
_entity_poly.pdbx_strand_id
1 'polypeptide(L)'
;LFQQVKSIERFLRRLEFHASKIDELYEAYCIQRRLRDGAHNMVKAYSTGSPGSREARESLAEASKGYKEYTENMCLLENELESQLGEFHVRMKGLAGFARLCAGDQYEIFMKYGRQRWKLRGRIEVNSKQVWDSEEMVFLPLVTEFLSIKVTELKSLANHVVVGNVSCETKDLFAALPQVVAVDINDLGTLKLSLEVTWNPFDKDDQPSAASTVNKASTVNKRFSTYNQSPPDTPSLREQAFYV
;
A
#
# COMPACT_ATOMS: atom_id res chain seq x y z
N LEU A 1 25.46 12.10 21.44
CA LEU A 1 24.50 12.18 22.56
C LEU A 1 23.51 13.34 22.41
N PHE A 2 23.85 14.61 22.69
CA PHE A 2 22.87 15.72 22.62
C PHE A 2 22.15 15.87 21.26
N GLN A 3 22.90 15.80 20.15
CA GLN A 3 22.31 15.85 18.80
C GLN A 3 21.41 14.66 18.48
N GLN A 4 21.75 13.47 18.99
CA GLN A 4 20.94 12.26 18.83
C GLN A 4 19.63 12.38 19.61
N VAL A 5 19.69 12.85 20.86
CA VAL A 5 18.50 13.10 21.69
C VAL A 5 17.55 14.09 21.00
N LYS A 6 18.08 15.24 20.51
CA LYS A 6 17.27 16.21 19.75
C LYS A 6 16.69 15.65 18.45
N SER A 7 17.33 14.68 17.83
CA SER A 7 16.80 14.02 16.63
C SER A 7 15.64 13.09 16.99
N ILE A 8 15.78 12.33 18.07
CA ILE A 8 14.75 11.42 18.57
C ILE A 8 13.52 12.23 19.04
N GLU A 9 13.71 13.32 19.77
CA GLU A 9 12.61 14.19 20.21
C GLU A 9 11.83 14.79 19.03
N ARG A 10 12.53 15.21 17.97
CA ARG A 10 11.89 15.71 16.74
C ARG A 10 11.10 14.62 16.02
N PHE A 11 11.64 13.40 15.99
CA PHE A 11 10.96 12.25 15.40
C PHE A 11 9.70 11.87 16.19
N LEU A 12 9.79 11.86 17.52
CA LEU A 12 8.65 11.57 18.40
C LEU A 12 7.51 12.58 18.20
N ARG A 13 7.82 13.88 18.21
CA ARG A 13 6.82 14.93 17.95
C ARG A 13 6.13 14.80 16.60
N ARG A 14 6.87 14.33 15.60
CA ARG A 14 6.32 14.10 14.28
C ARG A 14 5.39 12.89 14.26
N LEU A 15 5.75 11.80 14.95
CA LEU A 15 4.86 10.65 15.13
C LEU A 15 3.58 11.05 15.87
N GLU A 16 3.68 11.86 16.92
CA GLU A 16 2.53 12.38 17.66
C GLU A 16 1.62 13.21 16.76
N PHE A 17 2.18 14.13 15.97
CA PHE A 17 1.41 14.92 15.01
C PHE A 17 0.72 14.05 13.95
N HIS A 18 1.42 13.04 13.45
CA HIS A 18 0.90 12.12 12.44
C HIS A 18 -0.23 11.24 12.99
N ALA A 19 -0.08 10.74 14.22
CA ALA A 19 -1.12 10.00 14.92
C ALA A 19 -2.39 10.86 15.07
N SER A 20 -2.25 12.11 15.51
CA SER A 20 -3.40 13.04 15.62
C SER A 20 -4.10 13.27 14.27
N LYS A 21 -3.37 13.35 13.17
CA LYS A 21 -3.97 13.48 11.81
C LYS A 21 -4.76 12.22 11.42
N ILE A 22 -4.23 11.04 11.73
CA ILE A 22 -4.94 9.77 11.50
C ILE A 22 -6.21 9.70 12.36
N ASP A 23 -6.14 10.12 13.62
CA ASP A 23 -7.29 10.14 14.52
C ASP A 23 -8.40 11.07 14.00
N GLU A 24 -8.06 12.27 13.53
CA GLU A 24 -9.02 13.21 12.93
C GLU A 24 -9.72 12.61 11.70
N LEU A 25 -8.95 11.97 10.80
CA LEU A 25 -9.51 11.29 9.63
C LEU A 25 -10.42 10.13 10.03
N TYR A 26 -10.05 9.37 11.06
CA TYR A 26 -10.84 8.27 11.57
C TYR A 26 -12.17 8.75 12.20
N GLU A 27 -12.14 9.86 12.94
CA GLU A 27 -13.35 10.49 13.48
C GLU A 27 -14.29 10.96 12.35
N ALA A 28 -13.74 11.63 11.33
CA ALA A 28 -14.49 12.04 10.15
C ALA A 28 -15.12 10.83 9.42
N TYR A 29 -14.36 9.74 9.26
CA TYR A 29 -14.86 8.48 8.70
C TYR A 29 -16.02 7.91 9.53
N CYS A 30 -15.91 7.89 10.86
CA CYS A 30 -16.97 7.41 11.74
C CYS A 30 -18.26 8.23 11.61
N ILE A 31 -18.16 9.55 11.54
CA ILE A 31 -19.30 10.45 11.32
C ILE A 31 -19.96 10.14 9.97
N GLN A 32 -19.15 10.07 8.92
CA GLN A 32 -19.63 9.84 7.56
C GLN A 32 -20.31 8.47 7.41
N ARG A 33 -19.75 7.44 8.04
CA ARG A 33 -20.34 6.10 8.11
C ARG A 33 -21.73 6.14 8.72
N ARG A 34 -21.87 6.86 9.85
CA ARG A 34 -23.16 6.98 10.54
C ARG A 34 -24.21 7.69 9.66
N LEU A 35 -23.81 8.72 8.91
CA LEU A 35 -24.70 9.41 7.96
C LEU A 35 -25.12 8.47 6.82
N ARG A 36 -24.17 7.74 6.22
CA ARG A 36 -24.44 6.72 5.19
C ARG A 36 -25.42 5.66 5.68
N ASP A 37 -25.17 5.10 6.85
CA ASP A 37 -26.00 4.04 7.43
C ASP A 37 -27.41 4.57 7.75
N GLY A 38 -27.53 5.82 8.20
CA GLY A 38 -28.81 6.51 8.37
C GLY A 38 -29.59 6.67 7.06
N ALA A 39 -28.93 7.14 6.00
CA ALA A 39 -29.53 7.28 4.68
C ALA A 39 -29.98 5.92 4.11
N HIS A 40 -29.16 4.88 4.24
CA HIS A 40 -29.51 3.51 3.85
C HIS A 40 -30.78 3.00 4.55
N ASN A 41 -30.90 3.27 5.86
CA ASN A 41 -32.08 2.89 6.63
C ASN A 41 -33.34 3.64 6.17
N MET A 42 -33.24 4.92 5.83
CA MET A 42 -34.35 5.69 5.25
C MET A 42 -34.77 5.13 3.88
N VAL A 43 -33.82 4.84 3.00
CA VAL A 43 -34.10 4.21 1.69
C VAL A 43 -34.88 2.92 1.88
N LYS A 44 -34.44 2.06 2.80
CA LYS A 44 -35.12 0.80 3.11
C LYS A 44 -36.54 1.02 3.64
N ALA A 45 -36.74 1.99 4.54
CA ALA A 45 -38.06 2.31 5.09
C ALA A 45 -39.03 2.81 4.01
N TYR A 46 -38.61 3.76 3.18
CA TYR A 46 -39.46 4.29 2.10
C TYR A 46 -39.73 3.29 0.98
N SER A 47 -38.81 2.35 0.73
CA SER A 47 -38.98 1.30 -0.29
C SER A 47 -39.92 0.17 0.15
N THR A 48 -40.06 -0.07 1.46
CA THR A 48 -40.92 -1.12 2.02
C THR A 48 -42.31 -0.61 2.41
N GLY A 49 -42.48 0.70 2.56
CA GLY A 49 -43.78 1.36 2.70
C GLY A 49 -44.56 1.43 1.39
N SER A 50 -45.89 1.61 1.46
CA SER A 50 -46.74 1.76 0.28
C SER A 50 -46.36 3.05 -0.48
N PRO A 51 -46.05 3.01 -1.80
CA PRO A 51 -45.53 4.15 -2.57
C PRO A 51 -46.66 5.09 -3.00
N GLY A 52 -47.39 5.64 -2.01
CA GLY A 52 -48.64 6.36 -2.24
C GLY A 52 -48.48 7.86 -2.42
N SER A 53 -47.68 8.52 -1.58
CA SER A 53 -47.57 9.99 -1.57
C SER A 53 -46.39 10.50 -2.40
N ARG A 54 -46.54 11.71 -2.94
CA ARG A 54 -45.46 12.40 -3.66
C ARG A 54 -44.29 12.68 -2.70
N GLU A 55 -44.60 13.07 -1.48
CA GLU A 55 -43.65 13.40 -0.43
C GLU A 55 -42.77 12.19 -0.08
N ALA A 56 -43.36 10.98 0.00
CA ALA A 56 -42.59 9.76 0.25
C ALA A 56 -41.63 9.42 -0.90
N ARG A 57 -42.01 9.73 -2.15
CA ARG A 57 -41.13 9.54 -3.33
C ARG A 57 -39.98 10.55 -3.33
N GLU A 58 -40.26 11.80 -2.97
CA GLU A 58 -39.23 12.85 -2.84
C GLU A 58 -38.24 12.51 -1.72
N SER A 59 -38.72 12.10 -0.54
CA SER A 59 -37.85 11.66 0.57
C SER A 59 -37.02 10.42 0.21
N LEU A 60 -37.59 9.46 -0.53
CA LEU A 60 -36.83 8.31 -1.03
C LEU A 60 -35.71 8.74 -1.99
N ALA A 61 -36.00 9.67 -2.90
CA ALA A 61 -35.02 10.18 -3.85
C ALA A 61 -33.88 10.92 -3.13
N GLU A 62 -34.21 11.78 -2.16
CA GLU A 62 -33.23 12.49 -1.34
C GLU A 62 -32.36 11.53 -0.52
N ALA A 63 -32.97 10.56 0.17
CA ALA A 63 -32.24 9.55 0.94
C ALA A 63 -31.33 8.70 0.05
N SER A 64 -31.78 8.35 -1.16
CA SER A 64 -30.99 7.58 -2.13
C SER A 64 -29.79 8.38 -2.63
N LYS A 65 -29.99 9.67 -2.92
CA LYS A 65 -28.91 10.60 -3.29
C LYS A 65 -27.90 10.74 -2.15
N GLY A 66 -28.38 11.00 -0.94
CA GLY A 66 -27.52 11.11 0.25
C GLY A 66 -26.72 9.84 0.50
N TYR A 67 -27.34 8.65 0.41
CA TYR A 67 -26.62 7.38 0.55
C TYR A 67 -25.45 7.24 -0.44
N LYS A 68 -25.67 7.59 -1.71
CA LYS A 68 -24.63 7.57 -2.74
C LYS A 68 -23.50 8.55 -2.42
N GLU A 69 -23.83 9.81 -2.11
CA GLU A 69 -22.85 10.84 -1.78
C GLU A 69 -22.04 10.49 -0.52
N TYR A 70 -22.70 9.96 0.52
CA TYR A 70 -22.01 9.51 1.72
C TYR A 70 -21.08 8.33 1.45
N THR A 71 -21.46 7.42 0.54
CA THR A 71 -20.60 6.31 0.10
C THR A 71 -19.38 6.81 -0.66
N GLU A 72 -19.54 7.74 -1.59
CA GLU A 72 -18.42 8.33 -2.34
C GLU A 72 -17.44 9.06 -1.42
N ASN A 73 -17.96 9.84 -0.46
CA ASN A 73 -17.16 10.53 0.55
C ASN A 73 -16.42 9.57 1.49
N MET A 74 -17.03 8.43 1.83
CA MET A 74 -16.34 7.37 2.61
C MET A 74 -15.12 6.84 1.84
N CYS A 75 -15.26 6.60 0.53
CA CYS A 75 -14.12 6.17 -0.29
C CYS A 75 -13.02 7.24 -0.37
N LEU A 76 -13.37 8.53 -0.39
CA LEU A 76 -12.38 9.61 -0.32
C LEU A 76 -11.61 9.59 1.01
N LEU A 77 -12.32 9.41 2.13
CA LEU A 77 -11.71 9.30 3.46
C LEU A 77 -10.85 8.05 3.60
N GLU A 78 -11.25 6.91 3.03
CA GLU A 78 -10.44 5.68 2.98
C GLU A 78 -9.14 5.90 2.23
N ASN A 79 -9.18 6.52 1.05
CA ASN A 79 -7.97 6.83 0.29
C ASN A 79 -7.04 7.81 1.05
N GLU A 80 -7.60 8.80 1.74
CA GLU A 80 -6.79 9.73 2.55
C GLU A 80 -6.21 9.03 3.78
N LEU A 81 -6.95 8.14 4.44
CA LEU A 81 -6.41 7.31 5.52
C LEU A 81 -5.26 6.44 5.01
N GLU A 82 -5.44 5.74 3.89
CA GLU A 82 -4.40 4.90 3.28
C GLU A 82 -3.14 5.70 2.93
N SER A 83 -3.29 6.95 2.48
CA SER A 83 -2.15 7.84 2.20
C SER A 83 -1.33 8.17 3.45
N GLN A 84 -1.92 8.05 4.64
CA GLN A 84 -1.23 8.28 5.92
C GLN A 84 -0.60 7.01 6.51
N LEU A 85 -0.80 5.82 5.95
CA LEU A 85 -0.33 4.57 6.57
C LEU A 85 1.15 4.25 6.27
N GLY A 86 1.81 5.01 5.40
CA GLY A 86 3.21 4.84 5.07
C GLY A 86 3.49 3.63 4.17
N GLU A 87 4.55 2.89 4.45
CA GLU A 87 5.06 1.81 3.59
C GLU A 87 5.41 0.54 4.38
N PHE A 88 5.02 -0.63 3.85
CA PHE A 88 5.60 -1.92 4.23
C PHE A 88 6.75 -2.27 3.28
N HIS A 89 7.96 -2.32 3.82
CA HIS A 89 9.14 -2.83 3.13
C HIS A 89 9.25 -4.32 3.42
N VAL A 90 9.04 -5.15 2.40
CA VAL A 90 8.95 -6.61 2.53
C VAL A 90 10.13 -7.26 1.85
N ARG A 91 10.84 -8.13 2.57
CA ARG A 91 11.95 -8.93 2.05
C ARG A 91 11.62 -10.43 2.10
N MET A 92 11.89 -11.12 1.01
CA MET A 92 11.80 -12.58 0.91
C MET A 92 12.91 -13.24 1.74
N LYS A 93 12.55 -14.11 2.70
CA LYS A 93 13.53 -14.87 3.50
C LYS A 93 13.63 -16.32 3.08
N GLY A 94 12.54 -16.91 2.59
CA GLY A 94 12.54 -18.29 2.11
C GLY A 94 11.20 -18.99 2.29
N LEU A 95 11.10 -20.18 1.69
CA LEU A 95 10.08 -21.17 2.00
C LEU A 95 10.61 -22.15 3.05
N ALA A 96 9.76 -22.57 3.98
CA ALA A 96 10.07 -23.67 4.88
C ALA A 96 9.02 -24.76 4.70
N GLY A 97 9.45 -26.00 4.47
CA GLY A 97 8.51 -27.11 4.33
C GLY A 97 9.18 -28.42 4.70
N PHE A 98 8.70 -29.06 5.77
CA PHE A 98 9.35 -30.20 6.42
C PHE A 98 9.46 -31.46 5.55
N ALA A 99 8.77 -31.53 4.41
CA ALA A 99 8.84 -32.69 3.50
C ALA A 99 8.64 -32.34 2.01
N ARG A 100 8.72 -31.05 1.62
CA ARG A 100 8.31 -30.59 0.28
C ARG A 100 9.38 -29.87 -0.53
N LEU A 101 10.51 -29.49 0.06
CA LEU A 101 11.53 -28.68 -0.62
C LEU A 101 12.74 -29.55 -0.96
N CYS A 102 12.77 -30.08 -2.18
CA CYS A 102 13.86 -30.90 -2.70
C CYS A 102 14.81 -30.06 -3.57
N ALA A 103 16.07 -30.49 -3.64
CA ALA A 103 17.05 -29.88 -4.53
C ALA A 103 16.56 -29.93 -5.98
N GLY A 104 16.62 -28.78 -6.66
CA GLY A 104 16.14 -28.61 -8.04
C GLY A 104 14.71 -28.11 -8.15
N ASP A 105 13.91 -28.18 -7.08
CA ASP A 105 12.55 -27.66 -7.07
C ASP A 105 12.53 -26.17 -7.36
N GLN A 106 11.52 -25.76 -8.14
CA GLN A 106 11.31 -24.38 -8.51
C GLN A 106 9.92 -23.94 -8.09
N TYR A 107 9.83 -22.73 -7.55
CA TYR A 107 8.59 -22.15 -7.09
C TYR A 107 8.39 -20.77 -7.69
N GLU A 108 7.13 -20.45 -7.94
CA GLU A 108 6.65 -19.10 -8.21
C GLU A 108 5.75 -18.66 -7.06
N ILE A 109 6.06 -17.52 -6.48
CA ILE A 109 5.24 -16.86 -5.46
C ILE A 109 4.63 -15.63 -6.10
N PHE A 110 3.32 -15.49 -5.97
CA PHE A 110 2.58 -14.33 -6.43
C PHE A 110 1.81 -13.74 -5.26
N MET A 111 2.18 -12.52 -4.87
CA MET A 111 1.51 -11.74 -3.85
C MET A 111 0.71 -10.62 -4.50
N LYS A 112 -0.54 -10.45 -4.07
CA LYS A 112 -1.44 -9.40 -4.52
C LYS A 112 -2.03 -8.69 -3.30
N TYR A 113 -1.94 -7.36 -3.30
CA TYR A 113 -2.52 -6.51 -2.27
C TYR A 113 -3.22 -5.32 -2.92
N GLY A 114 -4.54 -5.41 -3.03
CA GLY A 114 -5.33 -4.54 -3.92
C GLY A 114 -4.81 -4.59 -5.36
N ARG A 115 -4.31 -3.45 -5.86
CA ARG A 115 -3.72 -3.32 -7.21
C ARG A 115 -2.22 -3.64 -7.25
N GLN A 116 -1.57 -3.75 -6.10
CA GLN A 116 -0.14 -4.00 -5.99
C GLN A 116 0.16 -5.48 -6.19
N ARG A 117 1.21 -5.80 -6.94
CA ARG A 117 1.55 -7.16 -7.36
C ARG A 117 3.05 -7.39 -7.23
N TRP A 118 3.42 -8.46 -6.54
CA TRP A 118 4.80 -8.93 -6.48
C TRP A 118 4.87 -10.38 -6.91
N LYS A 119 5.66 -10.65 -7.95
CA LYS A 119 5.87 -11.98 -8.49
C LYS A 119 7.36 -12.28 -8.44
N LEU A 120 7.71 -13.38 -7.80
CA LEU A 120 9.09 -13.85 -7.69
C LEU A 120 9.17 -15.34 -7.97
N ARG A 121 10.29 -15.77 -8.52
CA ARG A 121 10.62 -17.18 -8.76
C ARG A 121 11.87 -17.55 -8.00
N GLY A 122 11.85 -18.74 -7.44
CA GLY A 122 13.00 -19.26 -6.71
C GLY A 122 13.27 -20.72 -7.00
N ARG A 123 14.50 -21.12 -6.67
CA ARG A 123 14.99 -22.49 -6.80
C ARG A 123 15.59 -22.94 -5.47
N ILE A 124 15.35 -24.19 -5.12
CA ILE A 124 16.05 -24.88 -4.03
C ILE A 124 17.34 -25.48 -4.60
N GLU A 125 18.49 -25.07 -4.07
CA GLU A 125 19.80 -25.60 -4.45
C GLU A 125 20.12 -26.92 -3.73
N VAL A 126 21.16 -27.61 -4.19
CA VAL A 126 21.58 -28.93 -3.66
C VAL A 126 21.94 -28.89 -2.16
N ASN A 127 22.43 -27.76 -1.68
CA ASN A 127 22.74 -27.51 -0.27
C ASN A 127 21.55 -26.96 0.54
N SER A 128 20.32 -27.06 0.02
CA SER A 128 19.10 -26.47 0.59
C SER A 128 19.07 -24.94 0.65
N LYS A 129 20.08 -24.25 0.11
CA LYS A 129 20.03 -22.79 -0.08
C LYS A 129 18.92 -22.47 -1.08
N GLN A 130 18.28 -21.33 -0.90
CA GLN A 130 17.27 -20.84 -1.81
C GLN A 130 17.79 -19.60 -2.53
N VAL A 131 17.53 -19.53 -3.83
CA VAL A 131 17.86 -18.38 -4.66
C VAL A 131 16.57 -17.86 -5.26
N TRP A 132 16.33 -16.56 -5.13
CA TRP A 132 15.13 -15.87 -5.61
C TRP A 132 15.54 -14.79 -6.62
N ASP A 133 14.74 -14.58 -7.67
CA ASP A 133 14.99 -13.57 -8.71
C ASP A 133 14.66 -12.13 -8.26
N SER A 134 13.88 -12.00 -7.19
CA SER A 134 13.51 -10.75 -6.55
C SER A 134 13.45 -10.96 -5.03
N GLU A 135 14.11 -10.08 -4.28
CA GLU A 135 14.23 -10.22 -2.83
C GLU A 135 13.42 -9.19 -2.05
N GLU A 136 13.12 -8.02 -2.62
CA GLU A 136 12.46 -6.90 -1.92
C GLU A 136 11.30 -6.30 -2.73
N MET A 137 10.25 -5.90 -2.02
CA MET A 137 9.09 -5.17 -2.55
C MET A 137 8.62 -4.14 -1.51
N VAL A 138 8.10 -3.01 -1.98
CA VAL A 138 7.37 -2.06 -1.12
C VAL A 138 5.88 -2.19 -1.40
N PHE A 139 5.09 -2.32 -0.34
CA PHE A 139 3.64 -2.28 -0.39
C PHE A 139 3.11 -1.07 0.39
N LEU A 140 2.21 -0.30 -0.23
CA LEU A 140 1.40 0.68 0.46
C LEU A 140 0.29 -0.04 1.24
N PRO A 141 0.12 0.21 2.55
CA PRO A 141 -0.98 -0.38 3.32
C PRO A 141 -2.34 0.07 2.78
N LEU A 142 -3.32 -0.84 2.82
CA LEU A 142 -4.70 -0.64 2.40
C LEU A 142 -5.60 -1.01 3.58
N VAL A 143 -6.72 -0.30 3.76
CA VAL A 143 -7.61 -0.49 4.93
C VAL A 143 -8.67 -1.58 4.72
N THR A 144 -9.02 -1.88 3.46
CA THR A 144 -10.13 -2.79 3.10
C THR A 144 -9.71 -4.02 2.31
N GLU A 145 -8.41 -4.20 2.07
CA GLU A 145 -7.87 -5.26 1.22
C GLU A 145 -7.08 -6.29 2.04
N PHE A 146 -7.06 -7.53 1.55
CA PHE A 146 -6.23 -8.60 2.11
C PHE A 146 -4.98 -8.80 1.25
N LEU A 147 -3.88 -9.22 1.88
CA LEU A 147 -2.70 -9.70 1.17
C LEU A 147 -2.93 -11.14 0.74
N SER A 148 -3.19 -11.36 -0.55
CA SER A 148 -3.31 -12.68 -1.15
C SER A 148 -1.94 -13.21 -1.58
N ILE A 149 -1.61 -14.44 -1.21
CA ILE A 149 -0.35 -15.12 -1.51
C ILE A 149 -0.66 -16.46 -2.16
N LYS A 150 -0.21 -16.63 -3.41
CA LYS A 150 -0.30 -17.87 -4.16
C LYS A 150 1.10 -18.44 -4.39
N VAL A 151 1.30 -19.70 -4.03
CA VAL A 151 2.57 -20.42 -4.27
C VAL A 151 2.33 -21.56 -5.24
N THR A 152 3.15 -21.61 -6.28
CA THR A 152 3.05 -22.58 -7.38
C THR A 152 4.39 -23.28 -7.56
N GLU A 153 4.40 -24.60 -7.52
CA GLU A 153 5.54 -25.44 -7.88
C GLU A 153 5.62 -25.59 -9.41
N LEU A 154 6.80 -25.33 -9.97
CA LEU A 154 7.09 -25.36 -11.40
C LEU A 154 7.75 -26.70 -11.77
N LYS A 155 6.93 -27.73 -12.06
CA LYS A 155 7.42 -29.09 -12.36
C LYS A 155 8.03 -29.23 -13.75
N SER A 156 7.43 -28.59 -14.75
CA SER A 156 7.94 -28.55 -16.13
C SER A 156 7.52 -27.26 -16.83
N LEU A 157 7.90 -27.09 -18.10
CA LEU A 157 7.53 -25.92 -18.91
C LEU A 157 6.01 -25.68 -19.01
N ALA A 158 5.20 -26.73 -18.88
CA ALA A 158 3.73 -26.64 -18.99
C ALA A 158 2.99 -27.16 -17.75
N ASN A 159 3.66 -27.91 -16.86
CA ASN A 159 3.03 -28.48 -15.67
C ASN A 159 3.40 -27.65 -14.44
N HIS A 160 2.44 -26.88 -13.95
CA HIS A 160 2.55 -26.07 -12.73
C HIS A 160 1.48 -26.50 -11.75
N VAL A 161 1.84 -26.65 -10.48
CA VAL A 161 0.93 -27.11 -9.42
C VAL A 161 0.82 -26.04 -8.35
N VAL A 162 -0.38 -25.57 -8.07
CA VAL A 162 -0.62 -24.66 -6.94
C VAL A 162 -0.48 -25.48 -5.66
N VAL A 163 0.53 -25.15 -4.85
CA VAL A 163 0.84 -25.84 -3.58
C VAL A 163 0.29 -25.10 -2.37
N GLY A 164 -0.21 -23.89 -2.56
CA GLY A 164 -1.02 -23.14 -1.60
C GLY A 164 -1.49 -21.79 -2.11
N ASN A 165 -2.57 -21.30 -1.51
CA ASN A 165 -3.19 -20.02 -1.82
C ASN A 165 -3.92 -19.52 -0.58
N VAL A 166 -3.44 -18.42 0.00
CA VAL A 166 -3.93 -17.88 1.26
C VAL A 166 -4.17 -16.38 1.15
N SER A 167 -5.06 -15.86 2.00
CA SER A 167 -5.29 -14.43 2.16
C SER A 167 -5.05 -14.07 3.63
N CYS A 168 -4.27 -13.02 3.86
CA CYS A 168 -3.83 -12.59 5.19
C CYS A 168 -4.32 -11.17 5.47
N GLU A 169 -4.75 -10.92 6.70
CA GLU A 169 -4.85 -9.56 7.23
C GLU A 169 -3.44 -9.00 7.46
N THR A 170 -3.28 -7.68 7.32
CA THR A 170 -1.99 -7.01 7.46
C THR A 170 -1.89 -6.16 8.73
N LYS A 171 -2.89 -6.20 9.61
CA LYS A 171 -2.93 -5.40 10.86
C LYS A 171 -1.70 -5.61 11.73
N ASP A 172 -1.20 -6.84 11.80
CA ASP A 172 -0.06 -7.22 12.63
C ASP A 172 1.28 -6.81 11.97
N LEU A 173 1.26 -6.29 10.74
CA LEU A 173 2.46 -5.79 10.06
C LEU A 173 2.86 -4.38 10.52
N PHE A 174 1.95 -3.64 11.14
CA PHE A 174 2.20 -2.33 11.74
C PHE A 174 2.98 -2.46 13.06
N ALA A 175 4.30 -2.61 12.95
CA ALA A 175 5.21 -2.77 14.09
C ALA A 175 6.36 -1.77 14.02
N ALA A 176 6.78 -1.26 15.19
CA ALA A 176 7.87 -0.27 15.30
C ALA A 176 9.26 -0.84 14.94
N LEU A 177 9.42 -2.16 15.01
CA LEU A 177 10.67 -2.86 14.70
C LEU A 177 10.47 -3.79 13.50
N PRO A 178 11.52 -4.00 12.69
CA PRO A 178 11.52 -5.06 11.69
C PRO A 178 11.17 -6.41 12.32
N GLN A 179 10.29 -7.15 11.66
CA GLN A 179 9.82 -8.45 12.15
C GLN A 179 9.86 -9.50 11.04
N VAL A 180 10.16 -10.74 11.42
CA VAL A 180 10.04 -11.89 10.52
C VAL A 180 8.70 -12.55 10.76
N VAL A 181 7.85 -12.53 9.75
CA VAL A 181 6.55 -13.21 9.74
C VAL A 181 6.65 -14.55 9.01
N ALA A 182 5.99 -15.56 9.53
CA ALA A 182 5.86 -16.87 8.90
C ALA A 182 4.40 -17.09 8.55
N VAL A 183 4.10 -17.13 7.26
CA VAL A 183 2.75 -17.34 6.73
C VAL A 183 2.57 -18.81 6.39
N ASP A 184 1.58 -19.46 6.99
CA ASP A 184 1.17 -20.81 6.59
C ASP A 184 0.52 -20.72 5.21
N ILE A 185 1.11 -21.41 4.22
CA ILE A 185 0.71 -21.33 2.82
C ILE A 185 -0.39 -22.35 2.47
N ASN A 186 -0.57 -23.37 3.30
CA ASN A 186 -1.64 -24.34 3.17
C ASN A 186 -2.26 -24.63 4.55
N ASP A 187 -3.49 -25.17 4.54
CA ASP A 187 -4.28 -25.44 5.74
C ASP A 187 -3.60 -26.41 6.72
N LEU A 188 -2.66 -27.22 6.22
CA LEU A 188 -1.90 -28.17 7.04
C LEU A 188 -0.67 -27.54 7.71
N GLY A 189 -0.33 -26.29 7.39
CA GLY A 189 0.87 -25.60 7.91
C GLY A 189 2.20 -26.25 7.49
N THR A 190 2.17 -27.13 6.48
CA THR A 190 3.33 -27.93 6.04
C THR A 190 4.27 -27.18 5.13
N LEU A 191 3.80 -26.09 4.53
CA LEU A 191 4.58 -25.15 3.74
C LEU A 191 4.34 -23.76 4.34
N LYS A 192 5.43 -23.08 4.69
CA LYS A 192 5.42 -21.73 5.25
C LYS A 192 6.26 -20.81 4.39
N LEU A 193 5.82 -19.57 4.26
CA LEU A 193 6.57 -18.49 3.64
C LEU A 193 7.10 -17.57 4.74
N SER A 194 8.41 -17.35 4.76
CA SER A 194 9.05 -16.41 5.68
C SER A 194 9.32 -15.09 4.96
N LEU A 195 8.80 -14.00 5.52
CA LEU A 195 9.01 -12.63 5.06
C LEU A 195 9.54 -11.79 6.22
N GLU A 196 10.49 -10.91 5.93
CA GLU A 196 10.88 -9.85 6.85
C GLU A 196 10.14 -8.58 6.45
N VAL A 197 9.44 -7.95 7.39
CA VAL A 197 8.62 -6.77 7.16
C VAL A 197 9.12 -5.64 8.05
N THR A 198 9.40 -4.49 7.45
CA THR A 198 9.66 -3.23 8.14
C THR A 198 8.56 -2.25 7.78
N TRP A 199 7.87 -1.69 8.77
CA TRP A 199 6.90 -0.63 8.56
C TRP A 199 7.56 0.74 8.73
N ASN A 200 7.45 1.57 7.71
CA ASN A 200 7.82 2.97 7.76
C ASN A 200 6.52 3.78 7.82
N PRO A 201 6.24 4.53 8.91
CA PRO A 201 4.98 5.24 9.10
C PRO A 201 4.83 6.48 8.22
N PHE A 202 5.88 6.86 7.51
CA PHE A 202 5.95 8.04 6.65
C PHE A 202 6.30 7.63 5.23
N ASP A 203 5.81 8.37 4.25
CA ASP A 203 6.23 8.22 2.86
C ASP A 203 7.69 8.70 2.65
N LYS A 204 8.20 8.47 1.44
CA LYS A 204 9.58 8.85 1.07
C LYS A 204 9.78 10.35 0.97
N ASP A 205 8.74 11.10 0.65
CA ASP A 205 8.83 12.54 0.40
C ASP A 205 8.81 13.36 1.70
N ASP A 206 8.23 12.81 2.77
CA ASP A 206 8.23 13.43 4.08
C ASP A 206 9.46 13.06 4.93
N GLN A 207 10.43 12.26 4.47
CA GLN A 207 11.65 12.05 5.25
C GLN A 207 12.51 13.34 5.30
N PRO A 208 12.72 13.98 6.46
CA PRO A 208 13.75 14.99 6.57
C PRO A 208 15.08 14.30 6.27
N SER A 209 15.91 14.92 5.43
CA SER A 209 17.28 14.50 5.15
C SER A 209 18.09 14.33 6.44
N ALA A 210 17.93 13.21 7.12
CA ALA A 210 18.65 12.84 8.30
C ALA A 210 19.93 12.12 7.84
N ALA A 211 21.06 12.56 8.40
CA ALA A 211 22.40 12.17 8.01
C ALA A 211 22.51 10.68 7.66
N SER A 212 23.03 10.44 6.45
CA SER A 212 23.38 9.13 5.90
C SER A 212 24.14 8.29 6.92
N THR A 213 23.52 7.20 7.38
CA THR A 213 24.30 6.03 7.81
C THR A 213 24.89 5.42 6.55
N VAL A 214 26.17 5.70 6.35
CA VAL A 214 27.02 5.11 5.31
C VAL A 214 26.94 3.59 5.44
N ASN A 215 26.33 2.94 4.46
CA ASN A 215 26.74 1.65 3.88
C ASN A 215 25.77 1.25 2.77
N LYS A 216 25.89 1.88 1.60
CA LYS A 216 25.50 1.27 0.31
C LYS A 216 26.36 1.88 -0.78
N ALA A 217 27.22 1.05 -1.38
CA ALA A 217 27.90 1.38 -2.62
C ALA A 217 26.84 1.63 -3.69
N SER A 218 26.83 2.85 -4.23
CA SER A 218 25.89 3.31 -5.24
C SER A 218 26.38 2.89 -6.63
N THR A 219 25.70 1.94 -7.27
CA THR A 219 25.84 1.72 -8.71
C THR A 219 24.76 2.53 -9.42
N VAL A 220 25.11 3.76 -9.80
CA VAL A 220 24.26 4.63 -10.62
C VAL A 220 24.47 4.25 -12.08
N ASN A 221 23.49 3.59 -12.71
CA ASN A 221 23.40 3.55 -14.16
C ASN A 221 22.66 4.78 -14.66
N LYS A 222 23.42 5.80 -15.11
CA LYS A 222 22.91 6.91 -15.91
C LYS A 222 22.64 6.42 -17.33
N ARG A 223 21.41 6.60 -17.83
CA ARG A 223 21.14 6.72 -19.27
C ARG A 223 20.65 8.12 -19.57
N PHE A 224 21.42 8.81 -20.40
CA PHE A 224 21.15 10.12 -20.96
C PHE A 224 20.06 10.02 -22.04
N SER A 225 19.12 10.97 -22.05
CA SER A 225 18.44 11.38 -23.28
C SER A 225 18.56 12.90 -23.42
N THR A 226 19.35 13.31 -24.41
CA THR A 226 19.54 14.69 -24.87
C THR A 226 18.32 15.19 -25.62
N TYR A 227 17.81 16.37 -25.26
CA TYR A 227 17.20 17.29 -26.23
C TYR A 227 17.56 18.74 -25.83
N ASN A 228 18.45 19.34 -26.63
CA ASN A 228 18.76 20.77 -26.65
C ASN A 228 17.61 21.51 -27.33
N GLN A 229 17.06 22.55 -26.68
CA GLN A 229 16.42 23.67 -27.38
C GLN A 229 16.74 24.98 -26.63
N SER A 230 17.41 25.88 -27.33
CA SER A 230 17.76 27.24 -26.94
C SER A 230 16.52 28.16 -26.94
N PRO A 231 16.51 29.29 -26.19
CA PRO A 231 15.37 30.20 -26.14
C PRO A 231 15.31 31.12 -27.37
N PRO A 232 14.12 31.52 -27.86
CA PRO A 232 14.00 32.42 -29.00
C PRO A 232 14.09 33.90 -28.59
N ASP A 233 14.92 34.64 -29.33
CA ASP A 233 15.06 36.10 -29.32
C ASP A 233 13.77 36.82 -29.74
N THR A 234 13.52 37.98 -29.14
CA THR A 234 12.42 38.90 -29.51
C THR A 234 13.00 40.12 -30.26
N PRO A 235 12.45 40.53 -31.42
CA PRO A 235 13.02 41.62 -32.22
C PRO A 235 12.56 43.02 -31.76
N SER A 236 13.40 44.02 -32.03
CA SER A 236 13.17 45.44 -31.80
C SER A 236 12.45 46.12 -32.98
N LEU A 237 11.59 47.12 -32.71
CA LEU A 237 11.55 48.39 -33.46
C LEU A 237 10.59 49.46 -32.86
N ARG A 238 11.12 50.69 -32.82
CA ARG A 238 10.51 52.04 -32.98
C ARG A 238 9.77 52.79 -31.85
N GLU A 239 10.51 53.79 -31.36
CA GLU A 239 10.23 55.22 -31.10
C GLU A 239 8.84 55.83 -31.39
N GLN A 240 8.35 56.59 -30.39
CA GLN A 240 7.94 58.01 -30.37
C GLN A 240 7.18 58.25 -29.05
N ALA A 241 7.12 59.38 -28.35
CA ALA A 241 7.76 60.69 -28.33
C ALA A 241 7.09 61.44 -27.14
N PHE A 242 7.88 62.11 -26.29
CA PHE A 242 7.65 63.31 -25.43
C PHE A 242 6.29 63.58 -24.75
N TYR A 243 6.33 64.05 -23.48
CA TYR A 243 6.15 65.47 -23.13
C TYR A 243 6.72 65.77 -21.71
N VAL A 244 7.56 66.81 -21.69
CA VAL A 244 7.95 67.84 -20.67
C VAL A 244 7.97 67.47 -19.19
#